data_AF-A0A0G2ANW8-F1
#
_entry.id   AF-A0A0G2ANW8-F1
#
_cell.length_a   1.000
_cell.length_b   1.000
_cell.length_c   1.000
_cell.angle_alpha   90.00
_cell.angle_beta   90.00
_cell.angle_gamma   90.00
#
_symmetry.space_group_name_H-M   'P 1'
#
loop_
_entity.id
_entity.type
_entity.pdbx_description
1 polymer ?
#
loop_
_entity_poly.entity_id
_entity_poly.type
_entity_poly.pdbx_seq_one_letter_code
_entity_poly.pdbx_strand_id
1 'polypeptide(L)'
;MLVGAGCFGRGEIDASTDGGVWKSLDAGETWVQSVAVPTPAGVNSASGTNVLTLAHDPSDHLALYAGLERDGLLFSYDGAAGWQRSGDAAVSSGAVTAVAVDPAEKCRVYVARAERIFRSEDCNRSYEDEIYIETKPGVIVTAITIDWFTPSQVYAAFSDGTILKSSDRGAKWTSVFRGRQAVTSLLVSRADSRVLLAGMAGAGMARSVDGGETWEVVLDPLRPYRDANRVIALAQDGQGSVIYVATYYGLLRSVDQGVSWEPLNLLSAPNQVMIGDLATDPANPNVILYSVGGSLYKSVDAGANWSVQKLPTLRFISAILFDRTNSNVVYVGLRKIE
;
A
#
# COMPACT_ATOMS: atom_id res chain seq x y z
N MET A 1 41.88 1.98 -34.88
CA MET A 1 40.44 1.96 -35.23
C MET A 1 39.67 2.13 -33.92
N LEU A 2 38.74 3.08 -33.90
CA LEU A 2 38.35 3.87 -32.73
C LEU A 2 37.70 3.10 -31.57
N VAL A 3 38.04 3.55 -30.35
CA VAL A 3 37.31 3.29 -29.10
C VAL A 3 36.09 4.23 -29.09
N GLY A 4 34.88 3.66 -29.15
CA GLY A 4 33.64 4.42 -29.02
C GLY A 4 33.27 4.60 -27.55
N ALA A 5 33.62 5.74 -26.98
CA ALA A 5 33.04 6.24 -25.74
C ALA A 5 31.56 6.58 -26.02
N GLY A 6 30.64 5.80 -25.46
CA GLY A 6 29.22 6.13 -25.45
C GLY A 6 28.96 7.28 -24.50
N CYS A 7 28.53 8.41 -25.05
CA CYS A 7 28.10 9.59 -24.31
C CYS A 7 26.98 9.24 -23.33
N PHE A 8 27.19 9.50 -22.03
CA PHE A 8 26.11 9.65 -21.06
C PHE A 8 25.38 10.98 -21.36
N GLY A 9 24.44 10.94 -22.30
CA GLY A 9 23.43 11.98 -22.39
C GLY A 9 22.56 11.91 -21.13
N ARG A 10 22.45 13.02 -20.39
CA ARG A 10 21.31 13.24 -19.48
C ARG A 10 20.05 13.21 -20.35
N GLY A 11 19.46 12.03 -20.51
CA GLY A 11 18.17 11.87 -21.15
C GLY A 11 17.13 12.68 -20.37
N GLU A 12 16.40 13.53 -21.06
CA GLU A 12 15.25 14.22 -20.53
C GLU A 12 14.23 13.16 -20.07
N ILE A 13 13.78 13.22 -18.82
CA ILE A 13 12.78 12.27 -18.30
C ILE A 13 11.45 12.59 -19.00
N ASP A 14 10.93 11.65 -19.78
CA ASP A 14 9.61 11.78 -20.38
C ASP A 14 8.53 11.47 -19.33
N ALA A 15 7.86 12.53 -18.86
CA ALA A 15 6.77 12.46 -17.87
C ALA A 15 5.59 11.55 -18.31
N SER A 16 5.49 11.22 -19.59
CA SER A 16 4.46 10.29 -20.07
C SER A 16 4.81 8.82 -19.79
N THR A 17 6.09 8.49 -19.61
CA THR A 17 6.62 7.12 -19.48
C THR A 17 7.43 6.87 -18.19
N ASP A 18 7.43 7.81 -17.24
CA ASP A 18 8.15 7.69 -15.97
C ASP A 18 7.29 7.17 -14.79
N GLY A 19 6.19 6.48 -15.09
CA GLY A 19 5.25 5.88 -14.12
C GLY A 19 5.42 4.38 -13.91
N GLY A 20 4.32 3.69 -13.60
CA GLY A 20 4.31 2.26 -13.30
C GLY A 20 5.05 1.92 -12.00
N VAL A 21 5.58 0.70 -11.92
CA VAL A 21 6.34 0.21 -10.77
C VAL A 21 7.83 0.41 -11.01
N TRP A 22 8.55 0.83 -9.96
CA TRP A 22 10.00 0.87 -9.92
C TRP A 22 10.51 -0.07 -8.84
N LYS A 23 11.70 -0.64 -9.06
CA LYS A 23 12.34 -1.61 -8.19
C LYS A 23 13.77 -1.18 -7.87
N SER A 24 14.15 -1.32 -6.62
CA SER A 24 15.55 -1.28 -6.16
C SER A 24 15.98 -2.68 -5.72
N LEU A 25 17.28 -2.98 -5.91
CA LEU A 25 17.93 -4.22 -5.46
C LEU A 25 19.04 -3.95 -4.43
N ASP A 26 19.19 -2.71 -4.00
CA ASP A 26 20.25 -2.21 -3.12
C ASP A 26 19.69 -1.27 -2.04
N ALA A 27 18.50 -1.61 -1.54
CA ALA A 27 17.83 -0.92 -0.44
C ALA A 27 17.52 0.57 -0.74
N GLY A 28 17.20 0.88 -1.99
CA GLY A 28 16.77 2.19 -2.46
C GLY A 28 17.89 3.12 -2.94
N GLU A 29 19.13 2.65 -3.02
CA GLU A 29 20.25 3.46 -3.52
C GLU A 29 20.16 3.67 -5.04
N THR A 30 19.80 2.63 -5.79
CA THR A 30 19.51 2.69 -7.23
C THR A 30 18.14 2.13 -7.57
N TRP A 31 17.55 2.65 -8.64
CA TRP A 31 16.18 2.35 -9.06
C TRP A 31 16.12 2.03 -10.54
N VAL A 32 15.42 0.95 -10.87
CA VAL A 32 15.13 0.51 -12.23
C VAL A 32 13.62 0.40 -12.40
N GLN A 33 13.11 0.92 -13.51
CA GLN A 33 11.70 0.81 -13.83
C GLN A 33 11.33 -0.66 -14.16
N SER A 34 10.34 -1.21 -13.46
CA SER A 34 9.82 -2.57 -13.61
C SER A 34 8.42 -2.52 -14.21
N VAL A 35 8.34 -2.54 -15.54
CA VAL A 35 7.10 -2.23 -16.28
C VAL A 35 6.89 -3.14 -17.49
N ALA A 36 7.75 -4.13 -17.71
CA ALA A 36 7.60 -5.07 -18.80
C ALA A 36 6.34 -5.92 -18.58
N VAL A 37 5.48 -5.98 -19.61
CA VAL A 37 4.29 -6.84 -19.64
C VAL A 37 4.43 -7.77 -20.85
N PRO A 38 5.07 -8.94 -20.70
CA PRO A 38 5.24 -9.89 -21.79
C PRO A 38 3.89 -10.46 -22.26
N THR A 39 3.71 -10.57 -23.57
CA THR A 39 2.54 -11.15 -24.22
C THR A 39 2.98 -12.05 -25.39
N PRO A 40 2.11 -12.91 -25.94
CA PRO A 40 2.43 -13.67 -27.14
C PRO A 40 2.81 -12.80 -28.36
N ALA A 41 2.36 -11.53 -28.40
CA ALA A 41 2.63 -10.59 -29.49
C ALA A 41 3.91 -9.75 -29.28
N GLY A 42 4.59 -9.87 -28.15
CA GLY A 42 5.75 -9.05 -27.77
C GLY A 42 5.66 -8.54 -26.34
N VAL A 43 6.53 -7.60 -25.98
CA VAL A 43 6.58 -7.02 -24.63
C VAL A 43 5.94 -5.64 -24.64
N ASN A 44 4.78 -5.53 -23.98
CA ASN A 44 4.13 -4.25 -23.72
C ASN A 44 4.78 -3.55 -22.51
N SER A 45 4.46 -2.28 -22.31
CA SER A 45 4.97 -1.48 -21.18
C SER A 45 3.84 -0.89 -20.34
N ALA A 46 3.94 -1.03 -19.02
CA ALA A 46 3.09 -0.36 -18.04
C ALA A 46 3.66 1.00 -17.59
N SER A 47 4.68 1.53 -18.27
CA SER A 47 5.41 2.74 -17.89
C SER A 47 4.57 4.02 -17.83
N GLY A 48 3.44 4.07 -18.54
CA GLY A 48 2.52 5.21 -18.50
C GLY A 48 1.49 5.16 -17.37
N THR A 49 1.36 4.02 -16.68
CA THR A 49 0.25 3.74 -15.75
C THR A 49 0.43 4.44 -14.40
N ASN A 50 -0.70 4.69 -13.73
CA ASN A 50 -0.75 5.17 -12.35
C ASN A 50 -1.00 3.96 -11.43
N VAL A 51 -0.07 3.70 -10.51
CA VAL A 51 -0.20 2.65 -9.51
C VAL A 51 -0.92 3.22 -8.29
N LEU A 52 -1.98 2.56 -7.84
CA LEU A 52 -2.75 2.95 -6.65
C LEU A 52 -2.36 2.15 -5.41
N THR A 53 -2.00 0.87 -5.59
CA THR A 53 -1.65 -0.03 -4.49
C THR A 53 -0.63 -1.07 -4.95
N LEU A 54 0.23 -1.49 -4.03
CA LEU A 54 1.10 -2.64 -4.19
C LEU A 54 0.82 -3.61 -3.04
N ALA A 55 0.76 -4.89 -3.36
CA ALA A 55 0.61 -5.95 -2.36
C ALA A 55 1.56 -7.11 -2.66
N HIS A 56 1.93 -7.82 -1.59
CA HIS A 56 2.73 -9.02 -1.66
C HIS A 56 1.91 -10.23 -1.24
N ASP A 57 2.22 -11.39 -1.79
CA ASP A 57 1.82 -12.65 -1.20
C ASP A 57 2.58 -12.87 0.13
N PRO A 58 1.86 -13.16 1.23
CA PRO A 58 2.40 -13.63 2.50
C PRO A 58 3.35 -14.82 2.47
N SER A 59 3.11 -15.75 1.56
CA SER A 59 3.74 -17.07 1.49
C SER A 59 4.80 -17.17 0.40
N ASP A 60 4.81 -16.23 -0.54
CA ASP A 60 5.72 -16.20 -1.68
C ASP A 60 6.23 -14.78 -1.92
N HIS A 61 7.50 -14.54 -1.59
CA HIS A 61 8.07 -13.21 -1.70
C HIS A 61 8.32 -12.76 -3.15
N LEU A 62 8.15 -13.62 -4.16
CA LEU A 62 8.23 -13.23 -5.56
C LEU A 62 6.86 -12.89 -6.16
N ALA A 63 5.78 -13.22 -5.44
CA ALA A 63 4.42 -12.95 -5.87
C ALA A 63 3.95 -11.55 -5.43
N LEU A 64 3.72 -10.69 -6.42
CA LEU A 64 3.42 -9.27 -6.30
C LEU A 64 2.17 -8.91 -7.07
N TYR A 65 1.46 -7.91 -6.57
CA TYR A 65 0.23 -7.38 -7.16
C TYR A 65 0.31 -5.86 -7.24
N ALA A 66 -0.08 -5.30 -8.37
CA ALA A 66 -0.18 -3.85 -8.57
C ALA A 66 -1.59 -3.51 -9.04
N GLY A 67 -2.31 -2.76 -8.22
CA GLY A 67 -3.59 -2.17 -8.59
C GLY A 67 -3.38 -0.87 -9.32
N LEU A 68 -3.95 -0.75 -10.51
CA LEU A 68 -3.79 0.43 -11.37
C LEU A 68 -5.05 1.28 -11.37
N GLU A 69 -4.89 2.57 -11.67
CA GLU A 69 -6.00 3.53 -11.66
C GLU A 69 -7.04 3.30 -12.77
N ARG A 70 -6.61 2.82 -13.94
CA ARG A 70 -7.49 2.63 -15.11
C ARG A 70 -7.41 1.24 -15.72
N ASP A 71 -6.35 0.52 -15.38
CA ASP A 71 -5.85 -0.63 -16.10
C ASP A 71 -6.00 -1.94 -15.32
N GLY A 72 -6.79 -1.92 -14.24
CA GLY A 72 -7.09 -3.09 -13.46
C GLY A 72 -5.89 -3.62 -12.67
N LEU A 73 -5.81 -4.94 -12.56
CA LEU A 73 -4.81 -5.65 -11.80
C LEU A 73 -3.67 -6.14 -12.70
N LEU A 74 -2.43 -5.80 -12.31
CA LEU A 74 -1.23 -6.52 -12.71
C LEU A 74 -0.76 -7.44 -11.58
N PHE A 75 -0.17 -8.57 -11.94
CA PHE A 75 0.50 -9.47 -11.01
C PHE A 75 1.82 -9.97 -11.57
N SER A 76 2.74 -10.34 -10.70
CA SER A 76 4.03 -10.94 -11.02
C SER A 76 4.28 -12.09 -10.06
N TYR A 77 4.96 -13.14 -10.53
CA TYR A 77 5.40 -14.28 -9.71
C TYR A 77 6.93 -14.46 -9.76
N ASP A 78 7.65 -13.44 -10.24
CA ASP A 78 9.10 -13.45 -10.47
C ASP A 78 9.79 -12.22 -9.84
N GLY A 79 9.18 -11.67 -8.79
CA GLY A 79 9.71 -10.51 -8.08
C GLY A 79 9.67 -9.24 -8.94
N ALA A 80 8.65 -9.10 -9.80
CA ALA A 80 8.51 -8.04 -10.79
C ALA A 80 9.71 -7.95 -11.75
N ALA A 81 10.20 -9.10 -12.24
CA ALA A 81 11.02 -9.12 -13.45
C ALA A 81 10.15 -8.91 -14.69
N GLY A 82 8.92 -9.43 -14.66
CA GLY A 82 7.85 -9.13 -15.59
C GLY A 82 6.48 -9.14 -14.91
N TRP A 83 5.52 -8.45 -15.53
CA TRP A 83 4.14 -8.37 -15.08
C TRP A 83 3.20 -9.06 -16.05
N GLN A 84 2.13 -9.62 -15.52
CA GLN A 84 1.01 -10.19 -16.25
C GLN A 84 -0.22 -9.35 -15.94
N ARG A 85 -1.04 -9.08 -16.96
CA ARG A 85 -2.37 -8.48 -16.75
C ARG A 85 -3.37 -9.61 -16.54
N SER A 86 -4.28 -9.43 -15.57
CA SER A 86 -5.40 -10.36 -15.42
C SER A 86 -6.22 -10.42 -16.72
N GLY A 87 -6.52 -11.63 -17.17
CA GLY A 87 -7.40 -11.88 -18.32
C GLY A 87 -8.88 -11.80 -17.95
N ASP A 88 -9.21 -11.73 -16.66
CA ASP A 88 -10.59 -11.73 -16.18
C ASP A 88 -11.22 -10.32 -16.31
N ALA A 89 -12.39 -10.23 -16.93
CA ALA A 89 -13.14 -8.99 -17.11
C ALA A 89 -13.49 -8.29 -15.78
N ALA A 90 -13.60 -9.04 -14.68
CA ALA A 90 -13.88 -8.50 -13.36
C ALA A 90 -12.81 -7.51 -12.89
N VAL A 91 -11.53 -7.77 -13.20
CA VAL A 91 -10.39 -7.02 -12.65
C VAL A 91 -9.36 -6.57 -13.70
N SER A 92 -9.59 -6.76 -14.99
CA SER A 92 -8.66 -6.41 -16.08
C SER A 92 -8.64 -4.92 -16.48
N SER A 93 -9.57 -4.12 -15.95
CA SER A 93 -9.72 -2.69 -16.24
C SER A 93 -10.28 -1.93 -15.04
N GLY A 94 -10.29 -0.60 -15.08
CA GLY A 94 -10.80 0.25 -14.00
C GLY A 94 -9.82 0.38 -12.82
N ALA A 95 -10.24 1.13 -11.80
CA ALA A 95 -9.41 1.41 -10.64
C ALA A 95 -9.39 0.23 -9.66
N VAL A 96 -8.23 -0.39 -9.48
CA VAL A 96 -8.00 -1.35 -8.40
C VAL A 96 -7.33 -0.64 -7.24
N THR A 97 -8.09 -0.44 -6.16
CA THR A 97 -7.71 0.40 -5.02
C THR A 97 -7.05 -0.38 -3.89
N ALA A 98 -7.34 -1.68 -3.78
CA ALA A 98 -6.76 -2.55 -2.76
C ALA A 98 -6.67 -3.99 -3.27
N VAL A 99 -5.60 -4.69 -2.85
CA VAL A 99 -5.41 -6.12 -3.05
C VAL A 99 -4.97 -6.72 -1.73
N ALA A 100 -5.57 -7.85 -1.35
CA ALA A 100 -5.17 -8.60 -0.16
C ALA A 100 -5.10 -10.10 -0.48
N VAL A 101 -4.03 -10.76 -0.03
CA VAL A 101 -3.82 -12.20 -0.25
C VAL A 101 -3.94 -12.91 1.10
N ASP A 102 -4.72 -13.97 1.14
CA ASP A 102 -4.91 -14.77 2.36
C ASP A 102 -3.56 -15.42 2.77
N PRO A 103 -3.10 -15.20 4.00
CA PRO A 103 -1.79 -15.70 4.44
C PRO A 103 -1.73 -17.21 4.66
N ALA A 104 -2.87 -17.89 4.77
CA ALA A 104 -2.95 -19.35 4.88
C ALA A 104 -3.27 -20.03 3.54
N GLU A 105 -3.77 -19.30 2.54
CA GLU A 105 -4.13 -19.83 1.23
C GLU A 105 -3.80 -18.83 0.12
N LYS A 106 -2.63 -18.98 -0.51
CA LYS A 106 -2.15 -18.02 -1.52
C LYS A 106 -3.01 -17.88 -2.76
N CYS A 107 -3.78 -18.91 -3.11
CA CYS A 107 -4.71 -18.82 -4.23
C CYS A 107 -5.96 -18.01 -3.90
N ARG A 108 -6.19 -17.67 -2.62
CA ARG A 108 -7.26 -16.78 -2.19
C ARG A 108 -6.81 -15.33 -2.21
N VAL A 109 -7.24 -14.61 -3.24
CA VAL A 109 -6.88 -13.21 -3.48
C VAL A 109 -8.14 -12.35 -3.53
N TYR A 110 -8.17 -11.28 -2.75
CA TYR A 110 -9.23 -10.30 -2.71
C TYR A 110 -8.81 -9.05 -3.45
N VAL A 111 -9.68 -8.55 -4.34
CA VAL A 111 -9.43 -7.36 -5.14
C VAL A 111 -10.59 -6.38 -4.99
N ALA A 112 -10.28 -5.19 -4.50
CA ALA A 112 -11.19 -4.05 -4.53
C ALA A 112 -11.07 -3.34 -5.87
N ARG A 113 -12.19 -3.25 -6.58
CA ARG A 113 -12.29 -2.46 -7.81
C ARG A 113 -13.49 -1.52 -7.72
N ALA A 114 -13.22 -0.23 -7.57
CA ALA A 114 -14.22 0.79 -7.32
C ALA A 114 -15.18 0.38 -6.18
N GLU A 115 -16.48 0.22 -6.46
CA GLU A 115 -17.52 -0.14 -5.49
C GLU A 115 -17.63 -1.65 -5.20
N ARG A 116 -16.79 -2.49 -5.81
CA ARG A 116 -16.90 -3.96 -5.78
C ARG A 116 -15.71 -4.62 -5.10
N ILE A 117 -15.97 -5.79 -4.50
CA ILE A 117 -14.93 -6.70 -4.01
C ILE A 117 -15.08 -8.04 -4.73
N PHE A 118 -14.01 -8.47 -5.37
CA PHE A 118 -13.90 -9.78 -6.02
C PHE A 118 -12.98 -10.69 -5.22
N ARG A 119 -13.20 -11.99 -5.33
CA ARG A 119 -12.32 -13.02 -4.76
C ARG A 119 -11.95 -14.04 -5.82
N SER A 120 -10.67 -14.35 -5.91
CA SER A 120 -10.15 -15.54 -6.60
C SER A 120 -9.90 -16.64 -5.58
N GLU A 121 -10.10 -17.90 -5.96
CA GLU A 121 -9.68 -19.10 -5.18
C GLU A 121 -8.70 -19.96 -5.99
N ASP A 122 -8.21 -19.43 -7.13
CA ASP A 122 -7.49 -20.20 -8.14
C ASP A 122 -6.21 -19.50 -8.61
N CYS A 123 -5.60 -18.67 -7.74
CA CYS A 123 -4.36 -17.96 -7.98
C CYS A 123 -4.47 -16.97 -9.16
N ASN A 124 -5.49 -16.10 -9.14
CA ASN A 124 -5.74 -15.04 -10.11
C ASN A 124 -6.12 -15.49 -11.52
N ARG A 125 -6.47 -16.77 -11.72
CA ARG A 125 -6.94 -17.26 -13.02
C ARG A 125 -8.36 -16.77 -13.30
N SER A 126 -9.19 -16.72 -12.27
CA SER A 126 -10.55 -16.20 -12.34
C SER A 126 -10.96 -15.46 -11.06
N TYR A 127 -11.94 -14.57 -11.21
CA TYR A 127 -12.54 -13.72 -10.19
C TYR A 127 -14.08 -13.79 -10.31
N GLU A 128 -14.60 -15.02 -10.45
CA GLU A 128 -16.03 -15.27 -10.68
C GLU A 128 -16.91 -14.87 -9.48
N ASP A 129 -16.32 -14.80 -8.28
CA ASP A 129 -17.02 -14.41 -7.06
C ASP A 129 -16.95 -12.89 -6.84
N GLU A 130 -17.97 -12.16 -7.31
CA GLU A 130 -18.31 -10.84 -6.75
C GLU A 130 -18.93 -11.05 -5.37
N ILE A 131 -18.09 -10.90 -4.34
CA ILE A 131 -18.48 -11.17 -2.94
C ILE A 131 -19.10 -9.96 -2.24
N TYR A 132 -18.98 -8.76 -2.83
CA TYR A 132 -19.62 -7.55 -2.32
C TYR A 132 -19.77 -6.49 -3.41
N ILE A 133 -20.87 -5.74 -3.35
CA ILE A 133 -21.12 -4.52 -4.13
C ILE A 133 -21.68 -3.43 -3.22
N GLU A 134 -21.03 -2.27 -3.22
CA GLU A 134 -21.57 -1.07 -2.58
C GLU A 134 -22.62 -0.44 -3.49
N THR A 135 -23.82 -0.18 -2.95
CA THR A 135 -24.97 0.33 -3.72
C THR A 135 -25.11 1.84 -3.62
N LYS A 136 -24.45 2.47 -2.65
CA LYS A 136 -24.44 3.92 -2.48
C LYS A 136 -23.61 4.58 -3.59
N PRO A 137 -24.20 5.47 -4.41
CA PRO A 137 -23.49 6.10 -5.52
C PRO A 137 -22.23 6.85 -5.07
N GLY A 138 -21.12 6.62 -5.78
CA GLY A 138 -19.84 7.29 -5.56
C GLY A 138 -19.03 6.79 -4.36
N VAL A 139 -19.53 5.79 -3.62
CA VAL A 139 -18.75 5.15 -2.56
C VAL A 139 -17.93 4.01 -3.16
N ILE A 140 -16.64 3.99 -2.84
CA ILE A 140 -15.69 2.99 -3.32
C ILE A 140 -15.03 2.29 -2.13
N VAL A 141 -14.57 1.07 -2.37
CA VAL A 141 -13.70 0.34 -1.44
C VAL A 141 -12.31 0.97 -1.51
N THR A 142 -11.75 1.33 -0.36
CA THR A 142 -10.45 2.02 -0.26
C THR A 142 -9.35 1.14 0.31
N ALA A 143 -9.70 0.13 1.11
CA ALA A 143 -8.74 -0.82 1.67
C ALA A 143 -9.40 -2.18 1.91
N ILE A 144 -8.63 -3.25 1.77
CA ILE A 144 -8.98 -4.60 2.22
C ILE A 144 -7.82 -5.11 3.07
N THR A 145 -8.12 -5.71 4.22
CA THR A 145 -7.12 -6.40 5.04
C THR A 145 -7.67 -7.69 5.59
N ILE A 146 -6.79 -8.65 5.83
CA ILE A 146 -7.11 -10.01 6.28
C ILE A 146 -6.40 -10.21 7.61
N ASP A 147 -7.12 -10.77 8.58
CA ASP A 147 -6.51 -11.17 9.84
C ASP A 147 -5.53 -12.32 9.61
N TRP A 148 -4.27 -12.13 10.05
CA TRP A 148 -3.20 -13.10 9.84
C TRP A 148 -3.40 -14.41 10.59
N PHE A 149 -3.95 -14.34 11.80
CA PHE A 149 -4.18 -15.50 12.66
C PHE A 149 -5.52 -16.17 12.37
N THR A 150 -6.49 -15.40 11.89
CA THR A 150 -7.82 -15.90 11.54
C THR A 150 -8.20 -15.47 10.11
N PRO A 151 -7.68 -16.10 9.05
CA PRO A 151 -7.89 -15.62 7.67
C PRO A 151 -9.33 -15.67 7.16
N SER A 152 -10.24 -16.29 7.91
CA SER A 152 -11.68 -16.16 7.65
C SER A 152 -12.24 -14.76 7.97
N GLN A 153 -11.51 -13.97 8.77
CA GLN A 153 -11.83 -12.59 9.08
C GLN A 153 -11.21 -11.66 8.05
N VAL A 154 -12.08 -10.99 7.28
CA VAL A 154 -11.70 -10.03 6.26
C VAL A 154 -12.38 -8.71 6.57
N TYR A 155 -11.64 -7.61 6.46
CA TYR A 155 -12.16 -6.28 6.68
C TYR A 155 -12.03 -5.45 5.40
N ALA A 156 -13.07 -4.69 5.09
CA ALA A 156 -13.10 -3.79 3.94
C ALA A 156 -13.46 -2.38 4.42
N ALA A 157 -12.73 -1.38 3.95
CA ALA A 157 -12.94 0.01 4.28
C ALA A 157 -13.42 0.80 3.06
N PHE A 158 -14.17 1.87 3.29
CA PHE A 158 -14.87 2.61 2.25
C PHE A 158 -14.59 4.11 2.28
N SER A 159 -14.78 4.77 1.14
CA SER A 159 -14.56 6.20 0.96
C SER A 159 -15.56 7.09 1.72
N ASP A 160 -16.64 6.54 2.26
CA ASP A 160 -17.59 7.27 3.11
C ASP A 160 -17.33 7.11 4.61
N GLY A 161 -16.32 6.31 4.99
CA GLY A 161 -15.96 6.05 6.38
C GLY A 161 -16.53 4.77 6.97
N THR A 162 -17.24 3.97 6.18
CA THR A 162 -17.72 2.66 6.62
C THR A 162 -16.57 1.65 6.68
N ILE A 163 -16.59 0.77 7.68
CA ILE A 163 -15.80 -0.48 7.70
C ILE A 163 -16.76 -1.65 7.83
N LEU A 164 -16.58 -2.63 6.96
CA LEU A 164 -17.28 -3.92 6.99
C LEU A 164 -16.32 -5.02 7.46
N LYS A 165 -16.88 -5.99 8.17
CA LYS A 165 -16.21 -7.23 8.57
C LYS A 165 -16.97 -8.41 7.97
N SER A 166 -16.23 -9.35 7.40
CA SER A 166 -16.68 -10.71 7.14
C SER A 166 -15.97 -11.65 8.10
N SER A 167 -16.67 -12.70 8.56
CA SER A 167 -16.08 -13.79 9.36
C SER A 167 -16.04 -15.13 8.61
N ASP A 168 -16.45 -15.11 7.35
CA ASP A 168 -16.63 -16.27 6.47
C ASP A 168 -16.00 -16.02 5.09
N ARG A 169 -14.82 -15.39 5.06
CA ARG A 169 -14.01 -15.18 3.85
C ARG A 169 -14.71 -14.37 2.76
N GLY A 170 -15.57 -13.45 3.17
CA GLY A 170 -16.30 -12.56 2.29
C GLY A 170 -17.67 -13.06 1.85
N ALA A 171 -18.14 -14.22 2.31
CA ALA A 171 -19.48 -14.71 1.94
C ALA A 171 -20.60 -13.84 2.52
N LYS A 172 -20.39 -13.25 3.71
CA LYS A 172 -21.27 -12.28 4.35
C LYS A 172 -20.48 -11.16 5.00
N TRP A 173 -21.10 -9.98 5.02
CA TRP A 173 -20.50 -8.76 5.55
C TRP A 173 -21.42 -8.10 6.56
N THR A 174 -20.83 -7.54 7.61
CA THR A 174 -21.52 -6.74 8.63
C THR A 174 -20.77 -5.43 8.84
N SER A 175 -21.50 -4.33 8.97
CA SER A 175 -20.89 -3.03 9.28
C SER A 175 -20.47 -2.98 10.74
N VAL A 176 -19.18 -2.76 10.96
CA VAL A 176 -18.53 -2.71 12.27
C VAL A 176 -18.12 -1.31 12.68
N PHE A 177 -17.98 -0.39 11.71
CA PHE A 177 -17.72 1.01 11.96
C PHE A 177 -18.46 1.88 10.94
N ARG A 178 -18.92 3.05 11.39
CA ARG A 178 -19.55 4.08 10.55
C ARG A 178 -18.98 5.44 10.89
N GLY A 179 -17.99 5.86 10.11
CA GLY A 179 -17.40 7.18 10.16
C GLY A 179 -18.13 8.20 9.29
N ARG A 180 -17.49 9.35 9.10
CA ARG A 180 -17.92 10.42 8.16
C ARG A 180 -16.81 10.89 7.22
N GLN A 181 -15.66 10.22 7.27
CA GLN A 181 -14.46 10.57 6.51
C GLN A 181 -13.95 9.29 5.87
N ALA A 182 -13.46 9.40 4.63
CA ALA A 182 -12.88 8.27 3.92
C ALA A 182 -11.84 7.56 4.79
N VAL A 183 -11.94 6.23 4.88
CA VAL A 183 -10.87 5.42 5.47
C VAL A 183 -9.76 5.32 4.43
N THR A 184 -8.57 5.78 4.77
CA THR A 184 -7.41 5.85 3.88
C THR A 184 -6.50 4.64 4.02
N SER A 185 -6.48 4.02 5.20
CA SER A 185 -5.68 2.84 5.51
C SER A 185 -6.35 2.03 6.61
N LEU A 186 -6.25 0.70 6.53
CA LEU A 186 -6.82 -0.23 7.50
C LEU A 186 -5.79 -1.30 7.85
N LEU A 187 -5.55 -1.49 9.14
CA LEU A 187 -4.52 -2.37 9.68
C LEU A 187 -5.11 -3.26 10.77
N VAL A 188 -4.87 -4.57 10.66
CA VAL A 188 -5.02 -5.54 11.76
C VAL A 188 -3.64 -5.76 12.36
N SER A 189 -3.51 -5.69 13.68
CA SER A 189 -2.23 -5.92 14.34
C SER A 189 -1.74 -7.35 14.15
N ARG A 190 -0.46 -7.50 13.81
CA ARG A 190 0.25 -8.79 13.76
C ARG A 190 0.61 -9.33 15.14
N ALA A 191 0.45 -8.54 16.20
CA ALA A 191 0.69 -8.97 17.57
C ALA A 191 -0.61 -9.40 18.29
N ASP A 192 -1.76 -8.83 17.90
CA ASP A 192 -3.08 -9.14 18.48
C ASP A 192 -4.21 -8.88 17.47
N SER A 193 -4.86 -9.95 16.97
CA SER A 193 -6.01 -9.87 16.05
C SER A 193 -7.16 -8.98 16.52
N ARG A 194 -7.27 -8.72 17.83
CA ARG A 194 -8.33 -7.87 18.37
C ARG A 194 -8.04 -6.38 18.16
N VAL A 195 -6.78 -6.02 17.93
CA VAL A 195 -6.37 -4.64 17.70
C VAL A 195 -6.47 -4.32 16.22
N LEU A 196 -7.33 -3.37 15.89
CA LEU A 196 -7.45 -2.81 14.54
C LEU A 196 -7.29 -1.30 14.59
N LEU A 197 -6.68 -0.74 13.53
CA LEU A 197 -6.53 0.69 13.34
C LEU A 197 -7.00 1.09 11.94
N ALA A 198 -7.75 2.18 11.86
CA ALA A 198 -8.26 2.73 10.61
C ALA A 198 -7.90 4.21 10.51
N GLY A 199 -7.04 4.55 9.56
CA GLY A 199 -6.68 5.94 9.26
C GLY A 199 -7.81 6.61 8.48
N MET A 200 -8.10 7.88 8.78
CA MET A 200 -9.15 8.66 8.12
C MET A 200 -8.61 9.94 7.49
N ALA A 201 -9.20 10.33 6.36
CA ALA A 201 -8.78 11.50 5.58
C ALA A 201 -8.99 12.86 6.28
N GLY A 202 -9.74 12.92 7.39
CA GLY A 202 -10.04 14.19 8.06
C GLY A 202 -10.52 14.09 9.52
N ALA A 203 -10.45 12.92 10.15
CA ALA A 203 -10.93 12.69 11.52
C ALA A 203 -9.89 11.99 12.43
N GLY A 204 -8.62 11.92 12.01
CA GLY A 204 -7.56 11.20 12.72
C GLY A 204 -7.64 9.71 12.39
N MET A 205 -7.72 8.89 13.42
CA MET A 205 -7.77 7.44 13.30
C MET A 205 -8.91 6.87 14.14
N ALA A 206 -9.38 5.67 13.83
CA ALA A 206 -10.23 4.87 14.70
C ALA A 206 -9.47 3.63 15.14
N ARG A 207 -9.65 3.20 16.39
CA ARG A 207 -9.00 2.05 16.98
C ARG A 207 -10.02 1.11 17.61
N SER A 208 -9.82 -0.18 17.44
CA SER A 208 -10.59 -1.25 18.10
C SER A 208 -9.63 -2.10 18.92
N VAL A 209 -10.11 -2.69 20.01
CA VAL A 209 -9.37 -3.67 20.85
C VAL A 209 -10.12 -4.98 21.06
N ASP A 210 -11.22 -5.18 20.34
CA ASP A 210 -12.14 -6.31 20.47
C ASP A 210 -12.49 -6.93 19.10
N GLY A 211 -11.61 -6.79 18.11
CA GLY A 211 -11.83 -7.39 16.79
C GLY A 211 -12.86 -6.64 15.94
N GLY A 212 -13.07 -5.35 16.21
CA GLY A 212 -13.94 -4.46 15.48
C GLY A 212 -15.37 -4.42 16.03
N GLU A 213 -15.64 -4.96 17.21
CA GLU A 213 -16.97 -4.85 17.83
C GLU A 213 -17.25 -3.43 18.31
N THR A 214 -16.24 -2.77 18.89
CA THR A 214 -16.29 -1.37 19.28
C THR A 214 -15.07 -0.59 18.80
N TRP A 215 -15.28 0.71 18.55
CA TRP A 215 -14.24 1.59 18.02
C TRP A 215 -14.19 2.90 18.79
N GLU A 216 -12.98 3.34 19.10
CA GLU A 216 -12.68 4.67 19.64
C GLU A 216 -12.03 5.54 18.57
N VAL A 217 -12.40 6.82 18.48
CA VAL A 217 -11.72 7.77 17.60
C VAL A 217 -10.52 8.36 18.33
N VAL A 218 -9.34 8.25 17.71
CA VAL A 218 -8.06 8.73 18.20
C VAL A 218 -7.63 9.93 17.35
N LEU A 219 -7.65 11.11 17.95
CA LEU A 219 -7.23 12.35 17.28
C LEU A 219 -6.23 13.15 18.10
N ASP A 220 -6.50 13.40 19.38
CA ASP A 220 -5.66 14.27 20.21
C ASP A 220 -4.20 13.80 20.30
N PRO A 221 -3.89 12.49 20.43
CA PRO A 221 -2.51 12.01 20.41
C PRO A 221 -1.75 12.28 19.10
N LEU A 222 -2.46 12.54 18.00
CA LEU A 222 -1.86 12.78 16.68
C LEU A 222 -1.51 14.27 16.45
N ARG A 223 -1.97 15.18 17.33
CA ARG A 223 -1.86 16.64 17.15
C ARG A 223 -0.49 17.33 17.36
N PRO A 224 0.67 16.67 17.49
CA PRO A 224 1.95 17.38 17.35
C PRO A 224 2.17 18.08 16.00
N TYR A 225 1.41 17.71 14.95
CA TYR A 225 1.54 18.25 13.59
C TYR A 225 0.28 18.99 13.11
N ARG A 226 0.47 19.90 12.15
CA ARG A 226 -0.63 20.49 11.37
C ARG A 226 -1.33 19.40 10.56
N ASP A 227 -2.65 19.51 10.41
CA ASP A 227 -3.47 18.55 9.65
C ASP A 227 -3.28 17.09 10.13
N ALA A 228 -2.94 16.91 11.40
CA ALA A 228 -2.84 15.62 12.08
C ALA A 228 -4.12 14.77 12.01
N ASN A 229 -5.27 15.40 11.74
CA ASN A 229 -6.53 14.72 11.48
C ASN A 229 -6.58 14.02 10.12
N ARG A 230 -5.58 14.22 9.25
CA ARG A 230 -5.49 13.56 7.95
C ARG A 230 -4.44 12.45 8.03
N VAL A 231 -4.89 11.23 8.29
CA VAL A 231 -4.03 10.03 8.24
C VAL A 231 -3.96 9.54 6.81
N ILE A 232 -2.75 9.30 6.31
CA ILE A 232 -2.45 8.89 4.93
C ILE A 232 -2.16 7.40 4.87
N ALA A 233 -1.33 6.89 5.79
CA ALA A 233 -0.94 5.49 5.82
C ALA A 233 -0.75 4.99 7.27
N LEU A 234 -0.98 3.69 7.45
CA LEU A 234 -0.64 2.94 8.65
C LEU A 234 0.35 1.84 8.26
N ALA A 235 1.40 1.67 9.04
CA ALA A 235 2.39 0.61 8.88
C ALA A 235 2.70 -0.05 10.22
N GLN A 236 3.19 -1.28 10.20
CA GLN A 236 3.67 -1.98 11.40
C GLN A 236 4.91 -2.79 11.05
N ASP A 237 5.84 -2.91 11.99
CA ASP A 237 7.01 -3.74 11.83
C ASP A 237 6.64 -5.23 11.62
N GLY A 238 7.62 -6.04 11.22
CA GLY A 238 7.38 -7.46 10.89
C GLY A 238 6.76 -8.27 12.04
N GLN A 239 7.01 -7.87 13.28
CA GLN A 239 6.48 -8.51 14.50
C GLN A 239 5.16 -7.89 15.00
N GLY A 240 4.70 -6.78 14.41
CA GLY A 240 3.56 -6.00 14.91
C GLY A 240 3.80 -5.35 16.27
N SER A 241 5.03 -5.24 16.73
CA SER A 241 5.40 -4.66 18.03
C SER A 241 5.37 -3.13 18.01
N VAL A 242 5.66 -2.53 16.85
CA VAL A 242 5.63 -1.08 16.64
C VAL A 242 4.70 -0.76 15.48
N ILE A 243 3.79 0.18 15.70
CA ILE A 243 2.86 0.68 14.70
C ILE A 243 3.23 2.12 14.40
N TYR A 244 3.21 2.49 13.13
CA TYR A 244 3.48 3.83 12.66
C TYR A 244 2.24 4.42 11.98
N VAL A 245 2.03 5.71 12.20
CA VAL A 245 0.99 6.52 11.55
C VAL A 245 1.69 7.58 10.73
N ALA A 246 1.41 7.62 9.44
CA ALA A 246 1.69 8.77 8.60
C ALA A 246 0.48 9.69 8.58
N THR A 247 0.63 10.88 9.15
CA THR A 247 -0.28 12.00 8.88
C THR A 247 0.17 12.76 7.64
N TYR A 248 -0.60 13.75 7.21
CA TYR A 248 -0.25 14.54 6.03
C TYR A 248 1.12 15.23 6.11
N TYR A 249 1.59 15.57 7.31
CA TYR A 249 2.81 16.35 7.52
C TYR A 249 3.78 15.76 8.56
N GLY A 250 3.48 14.62 9.16
CA GLY A 250 4.27 14.07 10.25
C GLY A 250 4.08 12.58 10.44
N LEU A 251 5.09 11.93 11.01
CA LEU A 251 5.06 10.52 11.39
C LEU A 251 5.00 10.39 12.90
N LEU A 252 4.17 9.45 13.37
CA LEU A 252 4.15 9.04 14.77
C LEU A 252 4.39 7.53 14.86
N ARG A 253 4.95 7.08 15.97
CA ARG A 253 5.05 5.66 16.31
C ARG A 253 4.34 5.35 17.62
N SER A 254 3.88 4.12 17.75
CA SER A 254 3.33 3.55 18.97
C SER A 254 4.00 2.21 19.23
N VAL A 255 4.44 2.01 20.47
CA VAL A 255 5.01 0.74 20.96
C VAL A 255 4.04 -0.04 21.85
N ASP A 256 2.80 0.45 21.96
CA ASP A 256 1.76 -0.05 22.86
C ASP A 256 0.43 -0.28 22.11
N GLN A 257 0.52 -0.71 20.85
CA GLN A 257 -0.63 -1.09 20.03
C GLN A 257 -1.64 0.05 19.84
N GLY A 258 -1.13 1.27 19.67
CA GLY A 258 -1.89 2.47 19.35
C GLY A 258 -2.53 3.19 20.54
N VAL A 259 -2.16 2.85 21.78
CA VAL A 259 -2.64 3.53 22.99
C VAL A 259 -2.00 4.90 23.15
N SER A 260 -0.69 5.00 22.95
CA SER A 260 0.06 6.26 22.95
C SER A 260 0.94 6.39 21.72
N TRP A 261 1.27 7.64 21.37
CA TRP A 261 1.96 7.99 20.14
C TRP A 261 3.09 8.98 20.41
N GLU A 262 4.27 8.67 19.87
CA GLU A 262 5.45 9.51 19.91
C GLU A 262 5.75 10.09 18.52
N PRO A 263 5.93 11.41 18.38
CA PRO A 263 6.32 12.02 17.10
C PRO A 263 7.74 11.62 16.72
N LEU A 264 7.96 11.37 15.41
CA LEU A 264 9.30 11.18 14.85
C LEU A 264 9.86 12.50 14.32
N ASN A 265 11.16 12.71 14.51
CA ASN A 265 11.87 13.87 13.97
C ASN A 265 12.14 13.64 12.48
N LEU A 266 11.56 14.47 11.61
CA LEU A 266 11.76 14.40 10.17
C LEU A 266 12.83 15.40 9.71
N LEU A 267 13.49 15.14 8.57
CA LEU A 267 14.47 16.07 7.99
C LEU A 267 13.85 17.38 7.52
N SER A 268 12.65 17.30 6.96
CA SER A 268 11.85 18.47 6.61
C SER A 268 11.32 19.12 7.88
N ALA A 269 11.33 20.45 7.92
CA ALA A 269 10.64 21.15 8.99
C ALA A 269 9.17 20.69 9.07
N PRO A 270 8.60 20.57 10.28
CA PRO A 270 7.21 20.19 10.45
C PRO A 270 6.29 21.02 9.55
N ASN A 271 5.26 20.38 8.99
CA ASN A 271 4.18 21.04 8.24
C ASN A 271 4.54 21.59 6.85
N GLN A 272 5.67 21.18 6.27
CA GLN A 272 6.11 21.68 4.96
C GLN A 272 5.93 20.69 3.81
N VAL A 273 6.02 19.38 4.08
CA VAL A 273 6.07 18.35 3.04
C VAL A 273 4.96 17.33 3.19
N MET A 274 4.25 17.08 2.10
CA MET A 274 3.17 16.11 2.06
C MET A 274 3.72 14.69 2.00
N ILE A 275 3.37 13.88 2.99
CA ILE A 275 3.72 12.46 2.99
C ILE A 275 2.79 11.72 2.02
N GLY A 276 3.37 10.95 1.11
CA GLY A 276 2.63 10.16 0.12
C GLY A 276 2.27 8.77 0.63
N ASP A 277 3.22 8.09 1.25
CA ASP A 277 3.07 6.75 1.82
C ASP A 277 4.17 6.46 2.87
N LEU A 278 4.02 5.37 3.62
CA LEU A 278 4.93 4.89 4.65
C LEU A 278 4.98 3.35 4.63
N ALA A 279 6.18 2.79 4.63
CA ALA A 279 6.41 1.36 4.77
C ALA A 279 7.54 1.07 5.75
N THR A 280 7.46 -0.09 6.40
CA THR A 280 8.47 -0.64 7.30
C THR A 280 8.99 -1.94 6.72
N ASP A 281 10.28 -2.18 6.87
CA ASP A 281 10.89 -3.43 6.42
C ASP A 281 10.48 -4.59 7.35
N PRO A 282 9.80 -5.62 6.83
CA PRO A 282 9.35 -6.75 7.64
C PRO A 282 10.50 -7.64 8.13
N ALA A 283 11.66 -7.61 7.47
CA ALA A 283 12.85 -8.37 7.87
C ALA A 283 13.75 -7.56 8.84
N ASN A 284 13.60 -6.23 8.90
CA ASN A 284 14.39 -5.37 9.77
C ASN A 284 13.56 -4.19 10.34
N PRO A 285 13.11 -4.25 11.61
CA PRO A 285 12.24 -3.23 12.20
C PRO A 285 12.89 -1.83 12.32
N ASN A 286 14.20 -1.73 12.15
CA ASN A 286 14.90 -0.44 12.16
C ASN A 286 14.80 0.30 10.82
N VAL A 287 14.41 -0.38 9.74
CA VAL A 287 14.35 0.22 8.40
C VAL A 287 12.94 0.69 8.09
N ILE A 288 12.82 2.00 7.81
CA ILE A 288 11.56 2.67 7.53
C ILE A 288 11.74 3.53 6.28
N LEU A 289 10.74 3.54 5.40
CA LEU A 289 10.66 4.42 4.24
C LEU A 289 9.37 5.23 4.30
N TYR A 290 9.47 6.54 4.08
CA TYR A 290 8.30 7.34 3.71
C TYR A 290 8.58 8.14 2.45
N SER A 291 7.53 8.50 1.71
CA SER A 291 7.65 9.28 0.49
C SER A 291 7.19 10.72 0.66
N VAL A 292 7.85 11.61 -0.08
CA VAL A 292 7.42 13.00 -0.34
C VAL A 292 7.70 13.29 -1.80
N GLY A 293 6.67 13.58 -2.59
CA GLY A 293 6.90 13.74 -4.03
C GLY A 293 7.38 12.43 -4.67
N GLY A 294 8.38 12.54 -5.54
CA GLY A 294 9.15 11.43 -6.08
C GLY A 294 10.40 11.07 -5.28
N SER A 295 10.48 11.48 -4.00
CA SER A 295 11.63 11.20 -3.12
C SER A 295 11.23 10.26 -1.99
N LEU A 296 12.15 9.38 -1.61
CA LEU A 296 12.06 8.52 -0.44
C LEU A 296 12.97 9.06 0.66
N TYR A 297 12.49 8.95 1.88
CA TYR A 297 13.23 9.23 3.09
C TYR A 297 13.39 7.92 3.84
N LYS A 298 14.63 7.51 4.05
CA LYS A 298 14.99 6.23 4.62
C LYS A 298 15.60 6.41 5.99
N SER A 299 15.09 5.69 6.98
CA SER A 299 15.76 5.49 8.26
C SER A 299 16.28 4.05 8.33
N VAL A 300 17.40 3.87 9.01
CA VAL A 300 17.99 2.55 9.36
C VAL A 300 18.15 2.38 10.87
N ASP A 301 17.56 3.29 11.65
CA ASP A 301 17.65 3.40 13.11
C ASP A 301 16.28 3.73 13.74
N ALA A 302 15.22 3.11 13.19
CA ALA A 302 13.85 3.18 13.70
C ALA A 302 13.28 4.61 13.79
N GLY A 303 13.64 5.46 12.82
CA GLY A 303 13.15 6.83 12.67
C GLY A 303 13.93 7.88 13.45
N ALA A 304 15.10 7.54 14.00
CA ALA A 304 15.94 8.51 14.72
C ALA A 304 16.67 9.46 13.76
N ASN A 305 17.17 8.94 12.65
CA ASN A 305 17.79 9.71 11.56
C ASN A 305 17.25 9.26 10.21
N TRP A 306 17.35 10.16 9.23
CA TRP A 306 16.89 9.90 7.87
C TRP A 306 17.96 10.29 6.83
N SER A 307 17.99 9.57 5.73
CA SER A 307 18.65 9.94 4.48
C SER A 307 17.62 10.10 3.36
N VAL A 308 17.96 10.85 2.32
CA VAL A 308 17.06 11.10 1.18
C VAL A 308 17.57 10.35 -0.05
N GLN A 309 16.69 9.59 -0.67
CA GLN A 309 16.91 8.89 -1.94
C GLN A 309 15.94 9.46 -2.97
N LYS A 310 16.46 9.94 -4.11
CA LYS A 310 15.63 10.55 -5.16
C LYS A 310 15.47 9.58 -6.31
N LEU A 311 14.23 9.30 -6.69
CA LEU A 311 13.95 8.51 -7.88
C LEU A 311 14.07 9.39 -9.14
N PRO A 312 14.50 8.83 -10.27
CA PRO A 312 14.55 9.54 -11.55
C PRO A 312 13.15 9.61 -12.18
N THR A 313 12.22 10.28 -11.51
CA THR A 313 10.83 10.48 -11.94
C THR A 313 10.33 11.88 -11.58
N LEU A 314 9.33 12.37 -12.31
CA LEU A 314 8.58 13.59 -12.02
C LEU A 314 7.25 13.30 -11.30
N ARG A 315 6.93 12.03 -11.06
CA ARG A 315 5.68 11.56 -10.43
C ARG A 315 5.78 11.48 -8.91
N PHE A 316 4.61 11.31 -8.27
CA PHE A 316 4.51 10.99 -6.86
C PHE A 316 4.65 9.50 -6.63
N ILE A 317 5.33 9.12 -5.55
CA ILE A 317 5.29 7.77 -5.00
C ILE A 317 3.98 7.60 -4.24
N SER A 318 3.12 6.70 -4.74
CA SER A 318 1.80 6.38 -4.17
C SER A 318 1.78 5.12 -3.33
N ALA A 319 2.74 4.22 -3.52
CA ALA A 319 2.85 2.98 -2.78
C ALA A 319 4.33 2.62 -2.59
N ILE A 320 4.71 2.17 -1.40
CA ILE A 320 6.01 1.64 -1.06
C ILE A 320 5.81 0.21 -0.54
N LEU A 321 6.61 -0.73 -1.04
CA LEU A 321 6.54 -2.12 -0.62
C LEU A 321 7.95 -2.72 -0.52
N PHE A 322 8.29 -3.21 0.67
CA PHE A 322 9.49 -4.02 0.86
C PHE A 322 9.25 -5.47 0.43
N ASP A 323 10.26 -6.10 -0.16
CA ASP A 323 10.31 -7.56 -0.21
C ASP A 323 10.31 -8.12 1.22
N ARG A 324 9.53 -9.18 1.44
CA ARG A 324 9.28 -9.69 2.79
C ARG A 324 10.44 -10.45 3.42
N THR A 325 11.42 -10.84 2.60
CA THR A 325 12.55 -11.68 2.99
C THR A 325 13.90 -11.03 2.71
N ASN A 326 13.91 -9.93 1.94
CA ASN A 326 15.13 -9.26 1.51
C ASN A 326 15.02 -7.73 1.61
N SER A 327 15.61 -7.17 2.67
CA SER A 327 15.70 -5.72 2.93
C SER A 327 16.30 -4.88 1.80
N ASN A 328 17.05 -5.51 0.87
CA ASN A 328 17.63 -4.80 -0.27
C ASN A 328 16.62 -4.59 -1.41
N VAL A 329 15.52 -5.33 -1.43
CA VAL A 329 14.55 -5.26 -2.51
C VAL A 329 13.37 -4.41 -2.08
N VAL A 330 13.16 -3.31 -2.79
CA VAL A 330 12.07 -2.36 -2.54
C VAL A 330 11.37 -2.05 -3.85
N TYR A 331 10.05 -2.03 -3.80
CA TYR A 331 9.18 -1.66 -4.90
C TYR A 331 8.49 -0.34 -4.57
N VAL A 332 8.31 0.52 -5.57
CA VAL A 332 7.44 1.67 -5.45
C VAL A 332 6.50 1.79 -6.62
N GLY A 333 5.26 2.18 -6.34
CA GLY A 333 4.27 2.57 -7.32
C GLY A 333 4.30 4.07 -7.54
N LEU A 334 4.19 4.50 -8.80
CA LEU A 334 4.16 5.92 -9.14
C LEU A 334 2.81 6.34 -9.74
N ARG A 335 2.41 7.58 -9.47
CA ARG A 335 1.23 8.22 -10.08
C ARG A 335 1.46 9.69 -10.41
N LYS A 336 0.74 10.19 -11.41
CA LYS A 336 0.77 11.62 -11.79
C LYS A 336 0.22 12.51 -10.68
N ILE A 337 0.66 13.77 -10.71
CA ILE A 337 0.01 14.88 -9.99
C ILE A 337 -1.26 15.23 -10.78
N GLU A 338 -2.42 15.24 -10.12
CA GLU A 338 -3.64 15.86 -10.68
C GLU A 338 -3.76 17.31 -10.25
#